data_AF-A0A0A7G1S2-F1
#
_entry.id   AF-A0A0A7G1S2-F1
#
_cell.length_a   1.000
_cell.length_b   1.000
_cell.length_c   1.000
_cell.angle_alpha   90.00
_cell.angle_beta   90.00
_cell.angle_gamma   90.00
#
_symmetry.space_group_name_H-M   'P 1'
#
loop_
_entity.id
_entity.type
_entity.pdbx_description
1 polymer ?
#
loop_
_entity_poly.entity_id
_entity_poly.type
_entity_poly.pdbx_seq_one_letter_code
_entity_poly.pdbx_strand_id
1 'polypeptide(L)'
;MKIGKGKVENKSLYLRRVMATFIDWYLASVLAGIPVLLIYNLESGDSNIARSLESMSTNYALVAGTLAILVASAYYLLLPTLWRNGQTLGKRLLGIKITNLNNGEVKFKDLFKREIIGVMLVEGGIICSSEYLRQMLTIVSNINTYKVLSILASIITFISIILIFVTKENRMIHDIISKTKVIEIKNA
;
A
#
# COMPACT_ATOMS: atom_id res chain seq x y z
N MET A 1 34.95 -12.47 16.44
CA MET A 1 34.59 -11.29 15.62
C MET A 1 33.30 -11.57 14.82
N LYS A 2 32.10 -11.40 15.44
CA LYS A 2 30.77 -11.65 14.84
C LYS A 2 29.94 -10.36 14.65
N ILE A 3 30.58 -9.19 14.67
CA ILE A 3 29.92 -7.88 14.73
C ILE A 3 29.47 -7.38 13.33
N GLY A 4 29.95 -8.01 12.24
CA GLY A 4 29.67 -7.58 10.87
C GLY A 4 28.45 -8.20 10.17
N LYS A 5 28.05 -9.44 10.51
CA LYS A 5 26.98 -10.15 9.77
C LYS A 5 25.58 -9.57 10.02
N GLY A 6 25.26 -9.25 11.27
CA GLY A 6 23.93 -8.72 11.64
C GLY A 6 23.61 -7.32 11.07
N LYS A 7 24.62 -6.46 10.86
CA LYS A 7 24.42 -5.13 10.25
C LYS A 7 24.24 -5.18 8.73
N VAL A 8 24.94 -6.09 8.05
CA VAL A 8 24.86 -6.25 6.59
C VAL A 8 23.54 -6.94 6.19
N GLU A 9 23.11 -7.95 6.94
CA GLU A 9 21.83 -8.66 6.72
C GLU A 9 20.65 -7.67 6.84
N ASN A 10 20.67 -6.80 7.85
CA ASN A 10 19.64 -5.77 8.04
C ASN A 10 19.62 -4.73 6.90
N LYS A 11 20.80 -4.30 6.41
CA LYS A 11 20.88 -3.36 5.28
C LYS A 11 20.27 -3.92 4.00
N SER A 12 20.48 -5.21 3.74
CA SER A 12 19.91 -5.90 2.58
C SER A 12 18.38 -5.99 2.67
N LEU A 13 17.83 -6.20 3.87
CA LEU A 13 16.39 -6.27 4.11
C LEU A 13 15.71 -4.91 3.88
N TYR A 14 16.31 -3.80 4.33
CA TYR A 14 15.75 -2.46 4.08
C TYR A 14 15.63 -2.15 2.59
N LEU A 15 16.67 -2.43 1.81
CA LEU A 15 16.69 -2.17 0.38
C LEU A 15 15.61 -2.99 -0.35
N ARG A 16 15.50 -4.28 -0.02
CA ARG A 16 14.48 -5.18 -0.57
C ARG A 16 13.06 -4.73 -0.21
N ARG A 17 12.84 -4.23 1.00
CA ARG A 17 11.53 -3.66 1.39
C ARG A 17 11.17 -2.46 0.54
N VAL A 18 12.09 -1.51 0.38
CA VAL A 18 11.88 -0.30 -0.44
C VAL A 18 11.57 -0.68 -1.88
N MET A 19 12.40 -1.53 -2.50
CA MET A 19 12.20 -2.00 -3.87
C MET A 19 10.87 -2.78 -4.02
N ALA A 20 10.51 -3.63 -3.05
CA ALA A 20 9.26 -4.37 -3.07
C ALA A 20 8.06 -3.43 -3.05
N THR A 21 8.10 -2.42 -2.18
CA THR A 21 7.06 -1.40 -2.09
C THR A 21 6.91 -0.64 -3.41
N PHE A 22 8.00 -0.26 -4.08
CA PHE A 22 7.91 0.41 -5.39
C PHE A 22 7.28 -0.49 -6.47
N ILE A 23 7.68 -1.75 -6.55
CA ILE A 23 7.11 -2.71 -7.51
C ILE A 23 5.62 -2.92 -7.23
N ASP A 24 5.28 -3.18 -5.97
CA ASP A 24 3.90 -3.43 -5.57
C ASP A 24 3.02 -2.20 -5.78
N TRP A 25 3.52 -1.01 -5.44
CA TRP A 25 2.83 0.26 -5.66
C TRP A 25 2.53 0.50 -7.14
N TYR A 26 3.52 0.29 -8.01
CA TYR A 26 3.33 0.43 -9.46
C TYR A 26 2.29 -0.55 -10.00
N LEU A 27 2.36 -1.82 -9.60
CA LEU A 27 1.40 -2.84 -10.04
C LEU A 27 -0.01 -2.52 -9.54
N ALA A 28 -0.15 -2.14 -8.27
CA ALA A 28 -1.44 -1.76 -7.69
C ALA A 28 -2.02 -0.51 -8.34
N SER A 29 -1.19 0.50 -8.66
CA SER A 29 -1.66 1.73 -9.32
C SER A 29 -2.08 1.49 -10.77
N VAL A 30 -1.36 0.65 -11.51
CA VAL A 30 -1.76 0.23 -12.87
C VAL A 30 -3.10 -0.49 -12.83
N LEU A 31 -3.26 -1.47 -11.93
CA LEU A 31 -4.52 -2.22 -11.81
C LEU A 31 -5.69 -1.32 -11.38
N ALA A 32 -5.46 -0.42 -10.42
CA ALA A 32 -6.48 0.51 -9.94
C ALA A 32 -6.87 1.58 -10.98
N GLY A 33 -5.95 1.94 -11.88
CA GLY A 33 -6.21 2.87 -12.97
C GLY A 33 -7.15 2.33 -14.05
N ILE A 34 -7.24 1.01 -14.23
CA ILE A 34 -8.10 0.37 -15.24
C ILE A 34 -9.58 0.78 -15.09
N PRO A 35 -10.25 0.58 -13.93
CA PRO A 35 -11.64 0.98 -13.79
C PRO A 35 -11.84 2.49 -13.91
N VAL A 36 -10.87 3.31 -13.47
CA VAL A 36 -10.92 4.77 -13.59
C VAL A 36 -10.91 5.19 -15.06
N LEU A 37 -10.02 4.62 -15.86
CA LEU A 37 -9.90 4.93 -17.28
C LEU A 37 -11.15 4.50 -18.07
N LEU A 38 -11.69 3.31 -17.78
CA LEU A 38 -12.90 2.83 -18.43
C LEU A 38 -14.09 3.75 -18.15
N ILE A 39 -14.28 4.16 -16.89
CA ILE A 39 -15.39 5.04 -16.50
C ILE A 39 -15.20 6.44 -17.07
N TYR A 40 -13.99 6.97 -17.05
CA TYR A 40 -13.68 8.26 -17.67
C TYR A 40 -13.99 8.28 -19.17
N ASN A 41 -13.61 7.21 -19.88
CA ASN A 41 -13.89 7.07 -21.30
C ASN A 41 -15.39 7.01 -21.60
N LEU A 42 -16.16 6.30 -20.75
CA LEU A 42 -17.61 6.22 -20.87
C LEU A 42 -18.31 7.57 -20.70
N GLU A 43 -17.79 8.43 -19.83
CA GLU A 43 -18.37 9.76 -19.58
C GLU A 43 -17.92 10.81 -20.61
N SER A 44 -16.61 10.91 -20.84
CA SER A 44 -16.02 12.00 -21.61
C SER A 44 -15.93 11.70 -23.12
N GLY A 45 -16.04 10.43 -23.52
CA GLY A 45 -15.76 9.99 -24.89
C GLY A 45 -14.27 10.10 -25.29
N ASP A 46 -13.41 10.50 -24.36
CA ASP A 46 -11.97 10.67 -24.56
C ASP A 46 -11.21 9.42 -24.09
N SER A 47 -10.20 8.99 -24.84
CA SER A 47 -9.30 7.90 -24.47
C SER A 47 -8.07 8.35 -23.69
N ASN A 48 -7.97 9.65 -23.38
CA ASN A 48 -6.90 10.19 -22.55
C ASN A 48 -6.93 9.62 -21.12
N ILE A 49 -5.76 9.58 -20.49
CA ILE A 49 -5.62 9.07 -19.13
C ILE A 49 -6.17 10.12 -18.16
N ALA A 50 -7.27 9.79 -17.48
CA ALA A 50 -7.79 10.58 -16.37
C ALA A 50 -6.71 10.74 -15.30
N ARG A 51 -6.28 11.98 -15.06
CA ARG A 51 -5.28 12.29 -14.02
C ARG A 51 -5.87 12.43 -12.63
N SER A 52 -7.18 12.68 -12.54
CA SER A 52 -7.91 12.85 -11.29
C SER A 52 -9.37 12.45 -11.43
N LEU A 53 -9.98 12.03 -10.33
CA LEU A 53 -11.43 11.78 -10.25
C LEU A 53 -12.25 13.07 -10.44
N GLU A 54 -11.65 14.24 -10.19
CA GLU A 54 -12.27 15.55 -10.40
C GLU A 54 -12.53 15.89 -11.87
N SER A 55 -11.93 15.13 -12.80
CA SER A 55 -12.20 15.26 -14.24
C SER A 55 -13.53 14.65 -14.69
N MET A 56 -14.24 13.99 -13.77
CA MET A 56 -15.51 13.31 -13.98
C MET A 56 -16.62 13.98 -13.16
N SER A 57 -17.88 13.79 -13.54
CA SER A 57 -18.98 14.19 -12.67
C SER A 57 -19.01 13.33 -11.41
N THR A 58 -19.60 13.87 -10.34
CA THR A 58 -19.58 13.29 -9.00
C THR A 58 -19.95 11.81 -8.95
N ASN A 59 -21.00 11.39 -9.67
CA ASN A 59 -21.45 10.00 -9.64
C ASN A 59 -20.42 9.06 -10.28
N TYR A 60 -19.90 9.40 -11.46
CA TYR A 60 -18.89 8.58 -12.14
C TYR A 60 -17.57 8.57 -11.36
N ALA A 61 -17.16 9.71 -10.82
CA ALA A 61 -15.99 9.84 -9.97
C ALA A 61 -16.05 8.94 -8.74
N LEU A 62 -17.20 8.87 -8.05
CA LEU A 62 -17.39 8.01 -6.88
C LEU A 62 -17.37 6.53 -7.22
N VAL A 63 -18.00 6.12 -8.32
CA VAL A 63 -17.97 4.72 -8.79
C VAL A 63 -16.55 4.33 -9.19
N ALA A 64 -15.86 5.17 -9.96
CA ALA A 64 -14.48 4.96 -10.38
C ALA A 64 -13.52 4.83 -9.18
N GLY A 65 -13.60 5.78 -8.24
CA GLY A 65 -12.79 5.75 -7.02
C GLY A 65 -13.04 4.52 -6.15
N THR A 66 -14.31 4.13 -5.99
CA THR A 66 -14.66 2.93 -5.21
C THR A 66 -14.08 1.67 -5.84
N LEU A 67 -14.23 1.49 -7.16
CA LEU A 67 -13.66 0.34 -7.86
C LEU A 67 -12.13 0.35 -7.80
N ALA A 68 -11.49 1.51 -7.96
CA ALA A 68 -10.04 1.64 -7.86
C ALA A 68 -9.52 1.23 -6.48
N ILE A 69 -10.17 1.66 -5.40
CA ILE A 69 -9.85 1.28 -4.02
C ILE A 69 -10.01 -0.22 -3.82
N LEU A 70 -11.10 -0.80 -4.33
CA LEU A 70 -11.37 -2.24 -4.21
C LEU A 70 -10.30 -3.06 -4.94
N VAL A 71 -9.95 -2.69 -6.16
CA VAL A 71 -8.91 -3.38 -6.95
C VAL A 71 -7.54 -3.27 -6.28
N ALA A 72 -7.14 -2.05 -5.85
CA ALA A 72 -5.88 -1.85 -5.13
C ALA A 72 -5.83 -2.67 -3.84
N SER A 73 -6.90 -2.64 -3.05
CA SER A 73 -6.99 -3.40 -1.79
C SER A 73 -6.98 -4.90 -2.03
N ALA A 74 -7.67 -5.38 -3.07
CA ALA A 74 -7.68 -6.79 -3.45
C ALA A 74 -6.28 -7.29 -3.81
N TYR A 75 -5.44 -6.49 -4.47
CA TYR A 75 -4.05 -6.83 -4.76
C TYR A 75 -3.27 -7.15 -3.46
N TYR A 76 -3.39 -6.29 -2.44
CA TYR A 76 -2.67 -6.46 -1.18
C TYR A 76 -3.32 -7.46 -0.21
N LEU A 77 -4.61 -7.75 -0.34
CA LEU A 77 -5.33 -8.69 0.54
C LEU A 77 -5.40 -10.10 -0.04
N LEU A 78 -5.82 -10.25 -1.29
CA LEU A 78 -6.11 -11.55 -1.89
C LEU A 78 -4.83 -12.28 -2.30
N LEU A 79 -3.86 -11.59 -2.94
CA LEU A 79 -2.63 -12.25 -3.38
C LEU A 79 -1.83 -12.86 -2.22
N PRO A 80 -1.59 -12.14 -1.10
CA PRO A 80 -0.82 -12.72 0.00
C PRO A 80 -1.59 -13.77 0.79
N THR A 81 -2.93 -13.70 0.81
CA THR A 81 -3.77 -14.66 1.54
C THR A 81 -3.98 -15.96 0.78
N LEU A 82 -4.29 -15.90 -0.52
CA LEU A 82 -4.72 -17.07 -1.29
C LEU A 82 -3.58 -17.84 -1.95
N TRP A 83 -2.51 -17.16 -2.35
CA TRP A 83 -1.52 -17.77 -3.25
C TRP A 83 -0.15 -17.90 -2.59
N ARG A 84 0.26 -17.02 -1.66
CA ARG A 84 1.69 -16.85 -1.36
C ARG A 84 2.06 -16.59 0.10
N ASN A 85 1.28 -17.11 1.06
CA ASN A 85 1.60 -17.14 2.51
C ASN A 85 2.22 -15.82 3.03
N GLY A 86 1.59 -14.68 2.73
CA GLY A 86 2.07 -13.35 3.13
C GLY A 86 2.99 -12.64 2.13
N GLN A 87 3.03 -13.04 0.85
CA GLN A 87 3.79 -12.35 -0.19
C GLN A 87 2.92 -11.71 -1.27
N THR A 88 3.22 -10.45 -1.57
CA THR A 88 2.83 -9.76 -2.80
C THR A 88 3.80 -10.09 -3.94
N LEU A 89 3.54 -9.61 -5.16
CA LEU A 89 4.43 -9.89 -6.31
C LEU A 89 5.83 -9.32 -6.08
N GLY A 90 5.94 -8.05 -5.68
CA GLY A 90 7.21 -7.39 -5.40
C GLY A 90 7.98 -8.05 -4.26
N LYS A 91 7.30 -8.39 -3.16
CA LYS A 91 7.92 -9.10 -2.04
C LYS A 91 8.45 -10.48 -2.44
N ARG A 92 7.72 -11.22 -3.28
CA ARG A 92 8.18 -12.51 -3.80
C ARG A 92 9.42 -12.36 -4.68
N LEU A 93 9.42 -11.39 -5.60
CA LEU A 93 10.56 -11.13 -6.49
C LEU A 93 11.84 -10.83 -5.70
N LEU A 94 11.72 -10.21 -4.53
CA LEU A 94 12.84 -9.80 -3.67
C LEU A 94 13.11 -10.78 -2.51
N GLY A 95 12.44 -11.92 -2.48
CA GLY A 95 12.68 -12.96 -1.49
C GLY A 95 12.34 -12.55 -0.04
N ILE A 96 11.33 -11.70 0.14
CA ILE A 96 10.84 -11.29 1.47
C ILE A 96 9.38 -11.69 1.66
N LYS A 97 8.94 -11.85 2.90
CA LYS A 97 7.54 -12.19 3.22
C LYS A 97 7.06 -11.54 4.51
N ILE A 98 5.75 -11.34 4.61
CA ILE A 98 5.09 -10.90 5.83
C ILE A 98 4.80 -12.13 6.70
N THR A 99 5.15 -12.07 7.98
CA THR A 99 4.82 -13.08 8.99
C THR A 99 4.14 -12.43 10.19
N ASN A 100 3.48 -13.25 11.00
CA ASN A 100 3.09 -12.82 12.34
C ASN A 100 4.34 -12.64 13.24
N LEU A 101 4.15 -12.14 14.46
CA LEU A 101 5.27 -11.92 15.41
C LEU A 101 6.02 -13.21 15.78
N ASN A 102 5.35 -14.35 15.72
CA ASN A 102 5.91 -15.68 16.00
C ASN A 102 6.55 -16.35 14.77
N ASN A 103 6.80 -15.60 13.69
CA ASN A 103 7.33 -16.10 12.40
C ASN A 103 6.41 -17.09 11.67
N GLY A 104 5.16 -17.25 12.12
CA GLY A 104 4.15 -18.05 11.44
C GLY A 104 3.44 -17.30 10.32
N GLU A 105 2.53 -18.00 9.64
CA GLU A 105 1.72 -17.43 8.57
C GLU A 105 0.77 -16.34 9.09
N VAL A 106 0.53 -15.35 8.23
CA VAL A 106 -0.40 -14.26 8.49
C VAL A 106 -1.82 -14.68 8.13
N LYS A 107 -2.79 -14.32 8.97
CA LYS A 107 -4.20 -14.56 8.68
C LYS A 107 -4.76 -13.39 7.87
N PHE A 108 -5.86 -13.63 7.15
CA PHE A 108 -6.57 -12.58 6.40
C PHE A 108 -6.88 -11.36 7.28
N LYS A 109 -7.33 -11.56 8.52
CA LYS A 109 -7.63 -10.47 9.46
C LYS A 109 -6.42 -9.57 9.77
N ASP A 110 -5.22 -10.15 9.78
CA ASP A 110 -4.00 -9.43 10.12
C ASP A 110 -3.59 -8.58 8.91
N LEU A 111 -3.69 -9.15 7.70
CA LEU A 111 -3.51 -8.42 6.45
C LEU A 111 -4.57 -7.33 6.25
N PHE A 112 -5.84 -7.58 6.58
CA PHE A 112 -6.89 -6.57 6.53
C PHE A 112 -6.57 -5.37 7.42
N LYS A 113 -6.20 -5.61 8.69
CA LYS A 113 -5.77 -4.53 9.59
C LYS A 113 -4.54 -3.80 9.07
N ARG A 114 -3.59 -4.54 8.49
CA ARG A 114 -2.37 -4.00 7.93
C ARG A 114 -2.67 -3.04 6.78
N GLU A 115 -3.40 -3.52 5.78
CA GLU A 115 -3.57 -2.81 4.50
C GLU A 115 -4.69 -1.76 4.57
N ILE A 116 -5.84 -2.09 5.18
CA ILE A 116 -6.97 -1.15 5.23
C ILE A 116 -6.78 -0.13 6.35
N ILE A 117 -6.48 -0.57 7.56
CA ILE A 117 -6.38 0.34 8.71
C ILE A 117 -5.00 1.01 8.73
N GLY A 118 -3.93 0.21 8.70
CA GLY A 118 -2.57 0.73 8.82
C GLY A 118 -2.11 1.50 7.59
N VAL A 119 -2.14 0.88 6.43
CA VAL A 119 -1.61 1.48 5.21
C VAL A 119 -2.57 2.50 4.62
N MET A 120 -3.82 2.11 4.36
CA MET A 120 -4.75 2.98 3.63
C MET A 120 -5.24 4.17 4.47
N LEU A 121 -5.67 3.95 5.71
CA LEU A 121 -6.25 5.02 6.55
C LEU A 121 -5.20 5.80 7.34
N VAL A 122 -4.16 5.15 7.88
CA VAL A 122 -3.15 5.80 8.74
C VAL A 122 -1.95 6.30 7.92
N GLU A 123 -1.32 5.44 7.13
CA GLU A 123 -0.09 5.73 6.37
C GLU A 123 -0.33 6.02 4.87
N GLY A 124 -1.45 6.66 4.55
CA GLY A 124 -1.91 6.80 3.17
C GLY A 124 -1.12 7.75 2.27
N GLY A 125 0.10 8.14 2.64
CA GLY A 125 0.85 9.20 1.95
C GLY A 125 1.35 8.81 0.57
N ILE A 126 1.64 7.53 0.35
CA ILE A 126 2.29 7.04 -0.89
C ILE A 126 1.35 6.10 -1.68
N ILE A 127 0.29 5.59 -1.06
CA ILE A 127 -0.51 4.48 -1.61
C ILE A 127 -1.72 4.99 -2.39
N CYS A 128 -1.96 4.37 -3.56
CA CYS A 128 -3.01 4.77 -4.50
C CYS A 128 -4.43 4.66 -3.92
N SER A 129 -4.73 3.63 -3.12
CA SER A 129 -6.06 3.48 -2.50
C SER A 129 -6.41 4.66 -1.59
N SER A 130 -5.44 5.15 -0.80
CA SER A 130 -5.61 6.34 0.02
C SER A 130 -5.75 7.61 -0.80
N GLU A 131 -5.06 7.69 -1.94
CA GLU A 131 -5.17 8.80 -2.87
C GLU A 131 -6.58 8.93 -3.43
N TYR A 132 -7.15 7.84 -3.95
CA TYR A 132 -8.53 7.82 -4.43
C TYR A 132 -9.52 8.14 -3.30
N LEU A 133 -9.29 7.64 -2.08
CA LEU A 133 -10.12 7.98 -0.92
C LEU A 133 -10.11 9.49 -0.64
N ARG A 134 -8.95 10.15 -0.68
CA ARG A 134 -8.84 11.60 -0.49
C ARG A 134 -9.52 12.40 -1.61
N GLN A 135 -9.41 11.95 -2.86
CA GLN A 135 -10.09 12.58 -3.99
C GLN A 135 -11.61 12.47 -3.82
N MET A 136 -12.13 11.29 -3.47
CA MET A 136 -13.56 11.10 -3.19
C MET A 136 -14.04 11.98 -2.03
N LEU A 137 -13.29 12.08 -0.93
CA LEU A 137 -13.64 12.97 0.20
C LEU A 137 -13.69 14.45 -0.23
N THR A 138 -12.77 14.87 -1.10
CA THR A 138 -12.73 16.24 -1.65
C THR A 138 -13.96 16.52 -2.51
N ILE A 139 -14.33 15.59 -3.39
CA ILE A 139 -15.52 15.68 -4.24
C ILE A 139 -16.80 15.75 -3.39
N VAL A 140 -16.94 14.88 -2.39
CA VAL A 140 -18.15 14.81 -1.54
C VAL A 140 -18.28 16.03 -0.62
N SER A 141 -17.18 16.50 -0.05
CA SER A 141 -17.19 17.66 0.85
C SER A 141 -17.31 18.99 0.11
N ASN A 142 -17.00 19.01 -1.19
CA ASN A 142 -16.89 20.23 -2.00
C ASN A 142 -15.91 21.28 -1.41
N ILE A 143 -14.96 20.82 -0.59
CA ILE A 143 -13.91 21.61 0.03
C ILE A 143 -12.59 20.99 -0.42
N ASN A 144 -11.62 21.83 -0.82
CA ASN A 144 -10.29 21.39 -1.25
C ASN A 144 -9.43 20.87 -0.08
N THR A 145 -9.85 19.75 0.50
CA THR A 145 -9.18 19.06 1.61
C THR A 145 -8.05 18.15 1.14
N TYR A 146 -8.00 17.83 -0.15
CA TYR A 146 -7.02 16.92 -0.75
C TYR A 146 -5.58 17.26 -0.35
N LYS A 147 -5.17 18.52 -0.51
CA LYS A 147 -3.80 18.96 -0.23
C LYS A 147 -3.44 18.79 1.25
N VAL A 148 -4.33 19.20 2.15
CA VAL A 148 -4.11 19.13 3.60
C VAL A 148 -4.01 17.67 4.04
N LEU A 149 -4.97 16.82 3.62
CA LEU A 149 -4.96 15.39 3.94
C LEU A 149 -3.73 14.67 3.36
N SER A 150 -3.29 15.05 2.17
CA SER A 150 -2.11 14.46 1.53
C SER A 150 -0.81 14.82 2.26
N ILE A 151 -0.66 16.07 2.72
CA ILE A 151 0.49 16.51 3.53
C ILE A 151 0.53 15.73 4.85
N LEU A 152 -0.60 15.66 5.56
CA LEU A 152 -0.69 14.92 6.84
C LEU A 152 -0.34 13.44 6.66
N ALA A 153 -0.93 12.78 5.65
CA ALA A 153 -0.66 11.38 5.37
C ALA A 153 0.83 11.15 5.00
N SER A 154 1.45 12.09 4.27
CA SER A 154 2.87 12.03 3.92
C SER A 154 3.77 12.14 5.16
N ILE A 155 3.45 13.04 6.10
CA ILE A 155 4.18 13.19 7.36
C ILE A 155 4.09 11.89 8.17
N ILE A 156 2.89 11.30 8.32
CA ILE A 156 2.69 10.05 9.05
C ILE A 156 3.48 8.90 8.40
N THR A 157 3.46 8.83 7.06
CA THR A 157 4.20 7.80 6.32
C THR A 157 5.71 7.95 6.52
N PHE A 158 6.23 9.17 6.53
CA PHE A 158 7.64 9.44 6.79
C PHE A 158 8.05 9.04 8.21
N ILE A 159 7.23 9.36 9.21
CA ILE A 159 7.42 8.89 10.59
C ILE A 159 7.43 7.36 10.64
N SER A 160 6.51 6.71 9.91
CA SER A 160 6.45 5.25 9.84
C SER A 160 7.72 4.62 9.26
N ILE A 161 8.30 5.24 8.23
CA ILE A 161 9.58 4.80 7.66
C ILE A 161 10.71 4.95 8.69
N ILE A 162 10.75 6.05 9.46
CA ILE A 162 11.76 6.24 10.52
C ILE A 162 11.63 5.15 11.60
N LEU A 163 10.41 4.74 11.95
CA LEU A 163 10.18 3.70 12.96
C LEU A 163 10.82 2.35 12.61
N ILE A 164 11.08 2.07 11.34
CA ILE A 164 11.83 0.88 10.92
C ILE A 164 13.21 0.84 11.59
N PHE A 165 13.89 1.97 11.74
CA PHE A 165 15.24 2.02 12.32
C PHE A 165 15.25 2.02 13.85
N VAL A 166 14.11 2.35 14.47
CA VAL A 166 13.97 2.46 15.93
C VAL A 166 13.42 1.17 16.54
N THR A 167 12.55 0.47 15.82
CA THR A 167 11.88 -0.72 16.33
C THR A 167 12.76 -1.97 16.21
N LYS A 168 12.76 -2.81 17.26
CA LYS A 168 13.60 -4.03 17.33
C LYS A 168 13.35 -5.04 16.20
N GLU A 169 12.17 -5.02 15.58
CA GLU A 169 11.77 -5.93 14.50
C GLU A 169 11.58 -5.21 13.15
N ASN A 170 12.10 -3.99 13.00
CA ASN A 170 12.00 -3.19 11.78
C ASN A 170 10.54 -3.04 11.30
N ARG A 171 9.63 -2.62 12.18
CA ARG A 171 8.18 -2.54 11.90
C ARG A 171 7.75 -1.10 11.66
N MET A 172 6.93 -0.93 10.63
CA MET A 172 6.18 0.30 10.36
C MET A 172 4.91 0.39 11.22
N ILE A 173 4.23 1.54 11.26
CA ILE A 173 2.98 1.71 12.03
C ILE A 173 1.94 0.66 11.62
N HIS A 174 1.79 0.39 10.31
CA HIS A 174 0.88 -0.64 9.80
C HIS A 174 1.26 -2.06 10.26
N ASP A 175 2.54 -2.36 10.38
CA ASP A 175 3.04 -3.64 10.91
C ASP A 175 2.75 -3.74 12.43
N ILE A 176 2.87 -2.64 13.17
CA ILE A 176 2.54 -2.57 14.61
C ILE A 176 1.04 -2.79 14.82
N ILE A 177 0.17 -2.09 14.07
CA ILE A 177 -1.30 -2.21 14.14
C ILE A 177 -1.75 -3.65 13.87
N SER A 178 -1.13 -4.29 12.88
CA SER A 178 -1.47 -5.65 12.46
C SER A 178 -0.76 -6.76 13.23
N LYS A 179 0.18 -6.43 14.12
CA LYS A 179 1.06 -7.39 14.80
C LYS A 179 1.78 -8.31 13.79
N THR A 180 2.32 -7.72 12.73
CA THR A 180 3.09 -8.40 11.70
C THR A 180 4.52 -7.87 11.62
N LYS A 181 5.38 -8.59 10.90
CA LYS A 181 6.74 -8.16 10.55
C LYS A 181 7.12 -8.75 9.20
N VAL A 182 8.09 -8.12 8.53
CA VAL A 182 8.62 -8.62 7.26
C VAL A 182 10.00 -9.20 7.48
N ILE A 183 10.18 -10.45 7.05
CA ILE A 183 11.42 -11.22 7.16
C ILE A 183 11.94 -11.62 5.78
N GLU A 184 13.24 -11.89 5.69
CA GLU A 184 13.86 -12.51 4.51
C GLU A 184 13.53 -14.01 4.46
N ILE A 185 13.28 -14.53 3.27
CA ILE A 185 13.24 -15.96 3.03
C ILE A 185 14.69 -16.43 2.92
N LYS A 186 15.13 -17.23 3.88
CA LYS A 186 16.37 -17.98 3.72
C LYS A 186 16.11 -19.04 2.64
N ASN A 187 16.68 -18.82 1.45
CA ASN A 187 16.80 -19.89 0.48
C ASN A 187 17.66 -20.98 1.13
N ALA A 188 17.07 -22.16 1.32
CA ALA A 188 17.79 -23.35 1.73
C ALA A 188 18.70 -23.81 0.59
#